data_AF-A0A961PZ55-F1
#
_entry.id   AF-A0A961PZ55-F1
#
_cell.length_a   1.000
_cell.length_b   1.000
_cell.length_c   1.000
_cell.angle_alpha   90.00
_cell.angle_beta   90.00
_cell.angle_gamma   90.00
#
_symmetry.space_group_name_H-M   'P 1'
#
loop_
_entity.id
_entity.type
_entity.pdbx_description
1 polymer ?
#
loop_
_entity_poly.entity_id
_entity_poly.type
_entity_poly.pdbx_seq_one_letter_code
_entity_poly.pdbx_strand_id
1 'polypeptide(L)'
;GIPPIDVTARGRTEGERLDVDAGVSAAGGLSARASGAVPLGAGDLDLTVDLAAFPLSLVDQIAGNRGLAGNVTGNARVTGPLADPSASFDIEGTGIGAAVLRQNAVPPMNVTLSGGFSAGTLTLATARLGGAPGLDISGSGRIPLTGSGLDMRASGTVPLALANPLLEARSAQASGTVQLDVSAQGSLAAPRLAGNVSLNGGTFVLPQLNVRLEDISLDAGLEGDAVVLRGARAAVSGGGEITAEGRVSIDGARGFPADLSMRMNDVRYTDGAFVTTRFSGQLAVNGPLQGGGGTLSGRIDLGRTEISISEALGVNAQAKLEQVEHLRPPLPVVETLDRAQIGAPQPPQATGRSGLELDIRVSAPNQIFVRGRGLDAELGGELRLRGPTTDIEPVGQFDMRRGRIVVLAQRIEFDEGSLTLEGDFDP
;
A
#
# COMPACT_ATOMS: atom_id res chain seq x y z
N GLY A 1 -16.98 14.29 25.49
CA GLY A 1 -16.98 14.51 26.96
C GLY A 1 -16.66 13.20 27.62
N ILE A 2 -15.91 13.23 28.72
CA ILE A 2 -15.59 12.02 29.50
C ILE A 2 -16.91 11.52 30.13
N PRO A 3 -17.31 10.25 29.95
CA PRO A 3 -18.53 9.72 30.56
C PRO A 3 -18.44 9.79 32.10
N PRO A 4 -19.57 9.79 32.84
CA PRO A 4 -19.56 9.74 34.30
C PRO A 4 -18.70 8.57 34.79
N ILE A 5 -17.82 8.86 35.74
CA ILE A 5 -16.87 7.91 36.31
C ILE A 5 -17.27 7.67 37.77
N ASP A 6 -17.46 6.40 38.12
CA ASP A 6 -17.56 5.92 39.49
C ASP A 6 -16.17 5.55 40.00
N VAL A 7 -15.75 6.19 41.08
CA VAL A 7 -14.47 5.92 41.74
C VAL A 7 -14.73 5.45 43.15
N THR A 8 -14.17 4.30 43.50
CA THR A 8 -14.12 3.81 44.87
C THR A 8 -12.66 3.71 45.26
N ALA A 9 -12.28 4.35 46.37
CA ALA A 9 -10.91 4.26 46.87
C ALA A 9 -10.95 4.09 48.38
N ARG A 10 -10.19 3.12 48.88
CA ARG A 10 -9.91 2.93 50.29
C ARG A 10 -8.40 2.97 50.46
N GLY A 11 -7.94 3.55 51.55
CA GLY A 11 -6.53 3.51 51.86
C GLY A 11 -6.28 3.55 53.35
N ARG A 12 -5.16 2.98 53.75
CA ARG A 12 -4.65 3.01 55.12
C ARG A 12 -3.22 3.50 55.08
N THR A 13 -2.92 4.49 55.91
CA THR A 13 -1.56 5.00 56.06
C THR A 13 -0.93 4.37 57.30
N GLU A 14 0.27 3.82 57.13
CA GLU A 14 1.10 3.32 58.22
C GLU A 14 2.54 3.82 58.02
N GLY A 15 2.98 4.73 58.90
CA GLY A 15 4.25 5.43 58.73
C GLY A 15 4.30 6.23 57.43
N GLU A 16 5.33 6.00 56.61
CA GLU A 16 5.50 6.62 55.28
C GLU A 16 4.95 5.75 54.14
N ARG A 17 4.03 4.82 54.42
CA ARG A 17 3.42 3.94 53.42
C ARG A 17 1.90 4.14 53.39
N LEU A 18 1.35 4.29 52.20
CA LEU A 18 -0.09 4.30 51.95
C LEU A 18 -0.45 3.01 51.22
N ASP A 19 -1.14 2.10 51.91
CA ASP A 19 -1.79 0.98 51.27
C ASP A 19 -3.09 1.48 50.64
N VAL A 20 -3.25 1.26 49.34
CA VAL A 20 -4.37 1.72 48.51
C VAL A 20 -5.09 0.52 47.94
N ASP A 21 -6.42 0.62 47.88
CA ASP A 21 -7.29 -0.24 47.11
C ASP A 21 -8.32 0.65 46.41
N ALA A 22 -8.12 0.88 45.12
CA ALA A 22 -8.90 1.78 44.30
C ALA A 22 -9.48 1.05 43.08
N GLY A 23 -10.76 1.25 42.82
CA GLY A 23 -11.47 0.79 41.64
C GLY A 23 -12.09 1.98 40.91
N VAL A 24 -12.00 1.97 39.59
CA VAL A 24 -12.64 2.94 38.72
C VAL A 24 -13.49 2.23 37.69
N SER A 25 -14.72 2.69 37.51
CA SER A 25 -15.62 2.24 36.46
C SER A 25 -16.30 3.41 35.79
N ALA A 26 -16.59 3.33 34.49
CA ALA A 26 -17.36 4.35 33.80
C ALA A 26 -18.34 3.71 32.81
N ALA A 27 -19.47 4.37 32.57
CA ALA A 27 -20.49 3.91 31.62
C ALA A 27 -19.94 3.72 30.19
N GLY A 28 -18.80 4.34 29.86
CA GLY A 28 -18.08 4.17 28.60
C GLY A 28 -17.22 2.90 28.49
N GLY A 29 -17.37 1.94 29.41
CA GLY A 29 -16.67 0.65 29.37
C GLY A 29 -15.33 0.63 30.11
N LEU A 30 -14.98 1.67 30.87
CA LEU A 30 -13.81 1.64 31.76
C LEU A 30 -14.12 0.74 32.97
N SER A 31 -13.20 -0.16 33.29
CA SER A 31 -13.17 -0.95 34.51
C SER A 31 -11.73 -1.31 34.84
N ALA A 32 -11.19 -0.69 35.89
CA ALA A 32 -9.83 -0.92 36.34
C ALA A 32 -9.75 -0.93 37.87
N ARG A 33 -8.84 -1.72 38.42
CA ARG A 33 -8.52 -1.76 39.84
C ARG A 33 -7.02 -1.59 40.03
N ALA A 34 -6.63 -0.83 41.05
CA ALA A 34 -5.26 -0.72 41.50
C ALA A 34 -5.23 -1.01 43.00
N SER A 35 -4.37 -1.93 43.42
CA SER A 35 -4.19 -2.24 44.83
C SER A 35 -2.73 -2.50 45.17
N GLY A 36 -2.33 -2.17 46.39
CA GLY A 36 -0.95 -2.32 46.84
C GLY A 36 -0.52 -1.09 47.61
N ALA A 37 0.76 -0.76 47.57
CA ALA A 37 1.30 0.30 48.41
C ALA A 37 2.10 1.34 47.65
N VAL A 38 1.93 2.56 48.13
CA VAL A 38 2.57 3.77 47.62
C VAL A 38 3.37 4.41 48.76
N PRO A 39 4.68 4.64 48.60
CA PRO A 39 5.44 5.38 49.58
C PRO A 39 5.03 6.86 49.56
N LEU A 40 4.90 7.45 50.75
CA LEU A 40 4.63 8.87 50.98
C LEU A 40 5.94 9.68 51.15
N GLY A 41 7.09 8.99 51.17
CA GLY A 41 8.43 9.54 51.31
C GLY A 41 9.44 8.77 50.45
N ALA A 42 10.65 8.56 50.97
CA ALA A 42 11.63 7.71 50.30
C ALA A 42 11.21 6.24 50.45
N GLY A 43 11.04 5.53 49.34
CA GLY A 43 10.69 4.11 49.37
C GLY A 43 10.26 3.60 48.02
N ASP A 44 9.89 2.32 48.01
CA ASP A 44 9.48 1.62 46.80
C ASP A 44 7.96 1.51 46.71
N LEU A 45 7.47 1.76 45.52
CA LEU A 45 6.15 1.39 45.06
C LEU A 45 6.01 -0.14 45.07
N ASP A 46 4.81 -0.64 45.33
CA ASP A 46 4.41 -2.00 45.00
C ASP A 46 2.91 -2.02 44.71
N LEU A 47 2.56 -1.72 43.46
CA LEU A 47 1.18 -1.63 42.99
C LEU A 47 0.89 -2.75 42.00
N THR A 48 -0.24 -3.43 42.20
CA THR A 48 -0.86 -4.29 41.21
C THR A 48 -2.02 -3.55 40.56
N VAL A 49 -2.07 -3.56 39.23
CA VAL A 49 -3.10 -2.93 38.41
C VAL A 49 -3.76 -4.01 37.57
N ASP A 50 -5.07 -4.14 37.69
CA ASP A 50 -5.91 -5.04 36.91
C ASP A 50 -6.83 -4.22 36.01
N LEU A 51 -6.68 -4.38 34.69
CA LEU A 51 -7.49 -3.74 33.67
C LEU A 51 -8.50 -4.77 33.15
N ALA A 52 -9.74 -4.69 33.62
CA ALA A 52 -10.83 -5.52 33.10
C ALA A 52 -11.36 -4.97 31.77
N ALA A 53 -11.33 -3.65 31.60
CA ALA A 53 -11.56 -2.98 30.34
C ALA A 53 -11.03 -1.54 30.40
N PHE A 54 -10.20 -1.15 29.44
CA PHE A 54 -9.65 0.18 29.34
C PHE A 54 -9.76 0.71 27.89
N PRO A 55 -10.77 1.55 27.60
CA PRO A 55 -10.92 2.17 26.29
C PRO A 55 -9.74 3.10 25.98
N LEU A 56 -9.03 2.87 24.86
CA LEU A 56 -7.88 3.70 24.47
C LEU A 56 -8.24 5.16 24.18
N SER A 57 -9.52 5.43 23.90
CA SER A 57 -10.03 6.80 23.73
C SER A 57 -9.82 7.68 24.97
N LEU A 58 -9.65 7.09 26.16
CA LEU A 58 -9.39 7.82 27.39
C LEU A 58 -7.97 8.40 27.46
N VAL A 59 -7.00 7.74 26.81
CA VAL A 59 -5.60 8.18 26.76
C VAL A 59 -5.25 8.89 25.46
N ASP A 60 -6.19 8.97 24.51
CA ASP A 60 -5.95 9.62 23.22
C ASP A 60 -5.48 11.07 23.37
N GLN A 61 -6.05 11.82 24.32
CA GLN A 61 -5.64 13.20 24.59
C GLN A 61 -4.17 13.32 25.03
N ILE A 62 -3.71 12.38 25.86
CA ILE A 62 -2.34 12.31 26.35
C ILE A 62 -1.40 11.81 25.25
N ALA A 63 -1.92 10.97 24.35
CA ALA A 63 -1.21 10.46 23.18
C ALA A 63 -1.17 11.45 21.99
N GLY A 64 -1.63 12.69 22.18
CA GLY A 64 -1.61 13.74 21.15
C GLY A 64 -2.78 13.70 20.17
N ASN A 65 -3.96 13.21 20.60
CA ASN A 65 -5.21 13.14 19.83
C ASN A 65 -5.05 12.44 18.48
N ARG A 66 -4.48 11.23 18.50
CA ARG A 66 -4.24 10.42 17.29
C ARG A 66 -5.49 9.64 16.87
N GLY A 67 -6.62 9.84 17.55
CA GLY A 67 -7.86 9.12 17.33
C GLY A 67 -7.72 7.64 17.66
N LEU A 68 -7.02 7.34 18.75
CA LEU A 68 -6.84 5.99 19.28
C LEU A 68 -8.19 5.35 19.60
N ALA A 69 -8.34 4.10 19.18
CA ALA A 69 -9.54 3.29 19.37
C ALA A 69 -9.16 1.87 19.79
N GLY A 70 -10.11 1.17 20.39
CA GLY A 70 -9.92 -0.19 20.91
C GLY A 70 -10.01 -0.25 22.44
N ASN A 71 -9.95 -1.47 22.96
CA ASN A 71 -10.03 -1.74 24.38
C ASN A 71 -8.80 -2.54 24.82
N VAL A 72 -8.27 -2.21 25.99
CA VAL A 72 -7.13 -2.90 26.60
C VAL A 72 -7.58 -3.62 27.86
N THR A 73 -7.14 -4.86 28.01
CA THR A 73 -7.29 -5.69 29.21
C THR A 73 -5.93 -6.21 29.62
N GLY A 74 -5.77 -6.59 30.88
CA GLY A 74 -4.50 -7.17 31.34
C GLY A 74 -4.18 -6.83 32.78
N ASN A 75 -2.98 -7.21 33.20
CA ASN A 75 -2.45 -6.91 34.52
C ASN A 75 -1.07 -6.27 34.43
N ALA A 76 -0.74 -5.48 35.44
CA ALA A 76 0.59 -4.93 35.61
C ALA A 76 0.96 -4.91 37.08
N ARG A 77 2.24 -5.15 37.38
CA ARG A 77 2.82 -4.90 38.70
C ARG A 77 3.90 -3.85 38.57
N VAL A 78 3.80 -2.77 39.32
CA VAL A 78 4.74 -1.65 39.33
C VAL A 78 5.44 -1.61 40.69
N THR A 79 6.76 -1.62 40.68
CA THR A 79 7.63 -1.71 41.85
C THR A 79 8.77 -0.70 41.79
N GLY A 80 9.48 -0.49 42.90
CA GLY A 80 10.67 0.35 42.95
C GLY A 80 10.36 1.85 43.16
N PRO A 81 11.38 2.72 43.13
CA PRO A 81 11.23 4.13 43.49
C PRO A 81 10.27 4.88 42.55
N LEU A 82 9.49 5.85 43.07
CA LEU A 82 8.59 6.67 42.23
C LEU A 82 9.32 7.39 41.08
N ALA A 83 10.59 7.74 41.28
CA ALA A 83 11.40 8.42 40.28
C ALA A 83 11.93 7.49 39.17
N ASP A 84 12.02 6.18 39.43
CA ASP A 84 12.48 5.16 38.47
C ASP A 84 11.75 3.83 38.70
N PRO A 85 10.45 3.76 38.35
CA PRO A 85 9.65 2.58 38.60
C PRO A 85 10.04 1.45 37.64
N SER A 86 9.99 0.23 38.14
CA SER A 86 10.04 -0.99 37.35
C SER A 86 8.65 -1.59 37.23
N ALA A 87 8.26 -2.09 36.05
CA ALA A 87 6.97 -2.72 35.86
C ALA A 87 7.11 -4.09 35.19
N SER A 88 6.21 -5.01 35.49
CA SER A 88 5.95 -6.22 34.70
C SER A 88 4.49 -6.19 34.25
N PHE A 89 4.19 -6.62 33.02
CA PHE A 89 2.84 -6.56 32.48
C PHE A 89 2.53 -7.72 31.55
N ASP A 90 1.25 -8.07 31.50
CA ASP A 90 0.62 -8.90 30.47
C ASP A 90 -0.66 -8.20 30.02
N ILE A 91 -0.72 -7.83 28.74
CA ILE A 91 -1.70 -6.91 28.18
C ILE A 91 -2.23 -7.47 26.88
N GLU A 92 -3.55 -7.46 26.74
CA GLU A 92 -4.26 -7.73 25.49
C GLU A 92 -5.00 -6.47 25.03
N GLY A 93 -4.84 -6.12 23.76
CA GLY A 93 -5.54 -5.06 23.08
C GLY A 93 -6.43 -5.65 22.00
N THR A 94 -7.71 -5.26 21.99
CA THR A 94 -8.68 -5.70 20.98
C THR A 94 -9.21 -4.50 20.19
N GLY A 95 -9.32 -4.67 18.87
CA GLY A 95 -9.81 -3.61 17.99
C GLY A 95 -8.94 -2.34 18.02
N ILE A 96 -7.63 -2.50 18.19
CA ILE A 96 -6.67 -1.41 18.26
C ILE A 96 -6.58 -0.71 16.91
N GLY A 97 -6.76 0.61 16.92
CA GLY A 97 -6.68 1.44 15.72
C GLY A 97 -6.33 2.89 16.02
N ALA A 98 -6.04 3.65 14.97
CA ALA A 98 -5.74 5.09 15.03
C ALA A 98 -6.39 5.81 13.85
N ALA A 99 -6.51 7.13 13.91
CA ALA A 99 -7.10 7.93 12.83
C ALA A 99 -6.35 7.74 11.50
N VAL A 100 -5.02 7.78 11.52
CA VAL A 100 -4.20 7.58 10.32
C VAL A 100 -4.40 6.20 9.69
N LEU A 101 -4.54 5.16 10.52
CA LEU A 101 -4.78 3.80 10.04
C LEU A 101 -6.16 3.70 9.38
N ARG A 102 -7.19 4.26 10.03
CA ARG A 102 -8.56 4.30 9.47
C ARG A 102 -8.66 5.14 8.20
N GLN A 103 -7.93 6.25 8.11
CA GLN A 103 -7.87 7.09 6.91
C GLN A 103 -7.25 6.33 5.72
N ASN A 104 -6.36 5.38 6.01
CA ASN A 104 -5.77 4.49 5.01
C ASN A 104 -6.47 3.12 4.96
N ALA A 105 -7.71 3.04 5.46
CA ALA A 105 -8.56 1.86 5.56
C ALA A 105 -7.88 0.58 6.10
N VAL A 106 -6.87 0.75 6.95
CA VAL A 106 -6.23 -0.36 7.66
C VAL A 106 -7.20 -0.86 8.73
N PRO A 107 -7.56 -2.16 8.74
CA PRO A 107 -8.50 -2.71 9.70
C PRO A 107 -7.95 -2.67 11.14
N PRO A 108 -8.83 -2.63 12.16
CA PRO A 108 -8.40 -2.74 13.55
C PRO A 108 -7.65 -4.05 13.81
N MET A 109 -6.68 -4.02 14.71
CA MET A 109 -5.80 -5.15 15.01
C MET A 109 -5.96 -5.59 16.46
N ASN A 110 -5.66 -6.86 16.71
CA ASN A 110 -5.51 -7.38 18.05
C ASN A 110 -4.03 -7.48 18.40
N VAL A 111 -3.67 -7.16 19.64
CA VAL A 111 -2.29 -7.09 20.10
C VAL A 111 -2.19 -7.80 21.44
N THR A 112 -1.20 -8.65 21.63
CA THR A 112 -0.87 -9.26 22.92
C THR A 112 0.57 -8.92 23.27
N LEU A 113 0.80 -8.31 24.43
CA LEU A 113 2.12 -7.89 24.90
C LEU A 113 2.37 -8.46 26.27
N SER A 114 3.53 -9.07 26.48
CA SER A 114 4.01 -9.41 27.81
C SER A 114 5.48 -9.03 27.96
N GLY A 115 5.84 -8.55 29.14
CA GLY A 115 7.18 -8.04 29.36
C GLY A 115 7.32 -7.23 30.62
N GLY A 116 8.30 -6.34 30.61
CA GLY A 116 8.55 -5.44 31.71
C GLY A 116 9.25 -4.17 31.29
N PHE A 117 9.33 -3.23 32.21
CA PHE A 117 9.98 -1.95 32.07
C PHE A 117 10.91 -1.75 33.27
N SER A 118 12.15 -1.35 33.05
CA SER A 118 13.07 -0.96 34.12
C SER A 118 14.19 -0.10 33.57
N ALA A 119 14.71 0.84 34.36
CA ALA A 119 15.83 1.71 33.99
C ALA A 119 15.65 2.35 32.59
N GLY A 120 14.47 2.92 32.32
CA GLY A 120 14.14 3.57 31.04
C GLY A 120 14.04 2.63 29.83
N THR A 121 14.00 1.31 30.04
CA THR A 121 13.98 0.30 28.99
C THR A 121 12.72 -0.56 29.07
N LEU A 122 11.99 -0.65 27.96
CA LEU A 122 10.92 -1.63 27.76
C LEU A 122 11.51 -2.94 27.22
N THR A 123 11.28 -4.05 27.90
CA THR A 123 11.64 -5.40 27.43
C THR A 123 10.36 -6.16 27.14
N LEU A 124 10.18 -6.57 25.89
CA LEU A 124 9.06 -7.38 25.43
C LEU A 124 9.50 -8.84 25.39
N ALA A 125 8.95 -9.65 26.28
CA ALA A 125 9.09 -11.10 26.24
C ALA A 125 8.26 -11.69 25.10
N THR A 126 7.09 -11.13 24.86
CA THR A 126 6.24 -11.47 23.72
C THR A 126 5.51 -10.22 23.24
N ALA A 127 5.50 -10.02 21.93
CA ALA A 127 4.58 -9.16 21.24
C ALA A 127 3.92 -9.98 20.13
N ARG A 128 2.60 -10.05 20.10
CA ARG A 128 1.84 -10.66 19.00
C ARG A 128 0.88 -9.64 18.44
N LEU A 129 0.76 -9.62 17.13
CA LEU A 129 -0.16 -8.75 16.40
C LEU A 129 -0.92 -9.58 15.37
N GLY A 130 -2.23 -9.44 15.37
CA GLY A 130 -3.13 -10.19 14.50
C GLY A 130 -4.52 -9.56 14.44
N GLY A 131 -5.55 -10.40 14.33
CA GLY A 131 -6.96 -9.98 14.27
C GLY A 131 -7.50 -9.77 12.86
N ALA A 132 -6.65 -9.39 11.90
CA ALA A 132 -7.01 -9.45 10.48
C ALA A 132 -6.75 -10.86 9.91
N PRO A 133 -7.59 -11.39 9.01
CA PRO A 133 -7.38 -12.71 8.42
C PRO A 133 -6.02 -12.83 7.73
N GLY A 134 -5.19 -13.79 8.15
CA GLY A 134 -3.86 -14.04 7.60
C GLY A 134 -2.73 -13.19 8.18
N LEU A 135 -3.05 -12.22 9.04
CA LEU A 135 -2.08 -11.40 9.77
C LEU A 135 -1.70 -12.09 11.08
N ASP A 136 -0.43 -12.47 11.21
CA ASP A 136 0.14 -13.01 12.44
C ASP A 136 1.60 -12.60 12.52
N ILE A 137 1.91 -11.65 13.40
CA ILE A 137 3.28 -11.20 13.63
C ILE A 137 3.62 -11.48 15.09
N SER A 138 4.75 -12.14 15.31
CA SER A 138 5.33 -12.35 16.62
C SER A 138 6.63 -11.57 16.75
N GLY A 139 6.96 -11.09 17.94
CA GLY A 139 8.20 -10.38 18.18
C GLY A 139 8.59 -10.35 19.65
N SER A 140 9.84 -10.01 19.90
CA SER A 140 10.41 -9.86 21.25
C SER A 140 11.67 -9.00 21.18
N GLY A 141 12.09 -8.47 22.32
CA GLY A 141 13.34 -7.73 22.41
C GLY A 141 13.31 -6.57 23.38
N ARG A 142 14.28 -5.67 23.22
CA ARG A 142 14.57 -4.54 24.10
C ARG A 142 14.40 -3.22 23.35
N ILE A 143 13.67 -2.30 23.97
CA ILE A 143 13.38 -0.96 23.47
C ILE A 143 13.75 0.06 24.56
N PRO A 144 14.97 0.61 24.54
CA PRO A 144 15.30 1.79 25.33
C PRO A 144 14.47 2.99 24.85
N LEU A 145 13.77 3.66 25.77
CA LEU A 145 12.95 4.83 25.43
C LEU A 145 13.79 6.06 25.06
N THR A 146 15.05 6.08 25.48
CA THR A 146 16.04 7.11 25.15
C THR A 146 17.38 6.47 24.79
N GLY A 147 18.15 7.14 23.95
CA GLY A 147 19.48 6.67 23.54
C GLY A 147 19.48 5.47 22.60
N SER A 148 20.55 4.69 22.64
CA SER A 148 20.78 3.50 21.81
C SER A 148 20.59 2.20 22.60
N GLY A 149 20.57 1.07 21.90
CA GLY A 149 20.39 -0.26 22.48
C GLY A 149 19.05 -0.91 22.15
N LEU A 150 18.35 -0.38 21.12
CA LEU A 150 17.26 -1.08 20.47
C LEU A 150 17.80 -2.42 19.96
N ASP A 151 17.13 -3.51 20.30
CA ASP A 151 17.32 -4.85 19.73
C ASP A 151 15.96 -5.55 19.74
N MET A 152 15.26 -5.48 18.62
CA MET A 152 13.96 -6.11 18.43
C MET A 152 14.06 -7.15 17.32
N ARG A 153 13.37 -8.27 17.50
CA ARG A 153 13.15 -9.29 16.46
C ARG A 153 11.66 -9.46 16.24
N ALA A 154 11.26 -9.61 15.00
CA ALA A 154 9.88 -9.88 14.62
C ALA A 154 9.84 -10.86 13.45
N SER A 155 8.92 -11.81 13.51
CA SER A 155 8.72 -12.82 12.47
C SER A 155 7.23 -13.14 12.33
N GLY A 156 6.78 -13.41 11.12
CA GLY A 156 5.38 -13.77 10.89
C GLY A 156 4.92 -13.61 9.46
N THR A 157 3.60 -13.50 9.29
CA THR A 157 2.91 -13.38 8.02
C THR A 157 2.06 -12.12 7.92
N VAL A 158 2.13 -11.46 6.77
CA VAL A 158 1.35 -10.26 6.46
C VAL A 158 0.61 -10.47 5.14
N PRO A 159 -0.74 -10.42 5.13
CA PRO A 159 -1.52 -10.56 3.91
C PRO A 159 -1.41 -9.27 3.09
N LEU A 160 -1.07 -9.40 1.80
CA LEU A 160 -0.98 -8.27 0.87
C LEU A 160 -2.29 -7.50 0.70
N ALA A 161 -3.42 -8.16 1.01
CA ALA A 161 -4.73 -7.53 0.98
C ALA A 161 -4.84 -6.31 1.91
N LEU A 162 -4.00 -6.21 2.95
CA LEU A 162 -3.94 -5.03 3.83
C LEU A 162 -3.41 -3.78 3.11
N ALA A 163 -2.70 -3.94 1.99
CA ALA A 163 -2.24 -2.83 1.17
C ALA A 163 -3.28 -2.38 0.14
N ASN A 164 -4.37 -3.13 -0.08
CA ASN A 164 -5.38 -2.80 -1.08
C ASN A 164 -6.01 -1.41 -0.91
N PRO A 165 -6.29 -0.91 0.30
CA PRO A 165 -6.75 0.46 0.48
C PRO A 165 -5.82 1.52 -0.11
N LEU A 166 -4.50 1.28 -0.07
CA LEU A 166 -3.49 2.18 -0.64
C LEU A 166 -3.44 2.06 -2.18
N LEU A 167 -3.91 0.93 -2.71
CA LEU A 167 -3.95 0.60 -4.14
C LEU A 167 -5.28 0.98 -4.80
N GLU A 168 -6.34 1.24 -4.02
CA GLU A 168 -7.69 1.60 -4.50
C GLU A 168 -7.69 2.83 -5.40
N ALA A 169 -6.84 3.83 -5.09
CA ALA A 169 -6.70 5.03 -5.92
C ALA A 169 -6.24 4.72 -7.37
N ARG A 170 -5.67 3.53 -7.59
CA ARG A 170 -5.24 3.04 -8.91
C ARG A 170 -6.09 1.85 -9.40
N SER A 171 -7.23 1.59 -8.74
CA SER A 171 -8.06 0.40 -8.94
C SER A 171 -7.29 -0.92 -8.89
N ALA A 172 -6.13 -0.95 -8.23
CA ALA A 172 -5.26 -2.11 -8.20
C ALA A 172 -5.59 -2.99 -6.98
N GLN A 173 -5.39 -4.30 -7.12
CA GLN A 173 -5.60 -5.26 -6.04
C GLN A 173 -4.44 -6.23 -5.96
N ALA A 174 -3.95 -6.47 -4.75
CA ALA A 174 -2.93 -7.46 -4.44
C ALA A 174 -3.50 -8.54 -3.50
N SER A 175 -3.07 -9.79 -3.71
CA SER A 175 -3.36 -10.89 -2.81
C SER A 175 -2.15 -11.83 -2.68
N GLY A 176 -2.13 -12.60 -1.60
CA GLY A 176 -0.98 -13.41 -1.21
C GLY A 176 -0.52 -13.07 0.20
N THR A 177 0.38 -13.90 0.72
CA THR A 177 0.88 -13.78 2.10
C THR A 177 2.38 -13.58 2.08
N VAL A 178 2.83 -12.43 2.58
CA VAL A 178 4.24 -12.12 2.78
C VAL A 178 4.72 -12.78 4.06
N GLN A 179 5.84 -13.49 4.00
CA GLN A 179 6.58 -13.96 5.17
C GLN A 179 7.69 -12.96 5.49
N LEU A 180 7.90 -12.68 6.77
CA LEU A 180 8.99 -11.80 7.21
C LEU A 180 9.71 -12.39 8.43
N ASP A 181 11.02 -12.17 8.47
CA ASP A 181 11.89 -12.36 9.64
C ASP A 181 12.85 -11.17 9.67
N VAL A 182 12.62 -10.27 10.62
CA VAL A 182 13.25 -8.96 10.65
C VAL A 182 13.74 -8.62 12.05
N SER A 183 14.78 -7.81 12.09
CA SER A 183 15.34 -7.25 13.31
C SER A 183 15.55 -5.75 13.17
N ALA A 184 15.44 -5.05 14.28
CA ALA A 184 15.70 -3.62 14.36
C ALA A 184 16.70 -3.36 15.47
N GLN A 185 17.79 -2.67 15.13
CA GLN A 185 18.85 -2.31 16.07
C GLN A 185 19.12 -0.80 16.08
N GLY A 186 19.88 -0.30 17.06
CA GLY A 186 20.30 1.11 17.11
C GLY A 186 19.47 1.92 18.11
N SER A 187 18.71 2.90 17.64
CA SER A 187 17.85 3.77 18.47
C SER A 187 16.45 3.89 17.88
N LEU A 188 15.47 4.34 18.68
CA LEU A 188 14.12 4.61 18.19
C LEU A 188 14.06 5.72 17.13
N ALA A 189 14.99 6.68 17.17
CA ALA A 189 15.05 7.79 16.21
C ALA A 189 15.75 7.40 14.89
N ALA A 190 16.64 6.41 14.93
CA ALA A 190 17.39 5.92 13.79
C ALA A 190 17.55 4.39 13.89
N PRO A 191 16.48 3.62 13.63
CA PRO A 191 16.55 2.17 13.63
C PRO A 191 17.31 1.69 12.39
N ARG A 192 18.16 0.69 12.57
CA ARG A 192 18.78 -0.07 11.48
C ARG A 192 18.04 -1.39 11.35
N LEU A 193 17.37 -1.57 10.23
CA LEU A 193 16.60 -2.78 9.96
C LEU A 193 17.48 -3.83 9.27
N ALA A 194 17.31 -5.10 9.63
CA ALA A 194 17.98 -6.22 8.97
C ALA A 194 17.07 -7.44 8.95
N GLY A 195 16.99 -8.15 7.83
CA GLY A 195 16.13 -9.33 7.76
C GLY A 195 15.79 -9.78 6.35
N ASN A 196 14.88 -10.73 6.26
CA ASN A 196 14.36 -11.27 5.01
C ASN A 196 12.85 -11.06 4.91
N VAL A 197 12.40 -10.79 3.70
CA VAL A 197 10.99 -10.67 3.32
C VAL A 197 10.79 -11.50 2.08
N SER A 198 9.81 -12.39 2.09
CA SER A 198 9.50 -13.24 0.94
C SER A 198 8.00 -13.37 0.71
N LEU A 199 7.66 -13.72 -0.53
CA LEU A 199 6.31 -14.04 -0.97
C LEU A 199 6.41 -15.21 -1.92
N ASN A 200 5.52 -16.19 -1.76
CA ASN A 200 5.40 -17.31 -2.68
C ASN A 200 3.92 -17.54 -2.99
N GLY A 201 3.51 -17.26 -4.22
CA GLY A 201 2.12 -17.42 -4.67
C GLY A 201 1.23 -16.22 -4.38
N GLY A 202 1.62 -15.04 -4.89
CA GLY A 202 0.77 -13.85 -4.90
C GLY A 202 0.06 -13.61 -6.24
N THR A 203 -0.95 -12.74 -6.23
CA THR A 203 -1.54 -12.19 -7.45
C THR A 203 -1.65 -10.68 -7.37
N PHE A 204 -1.57 -10.02 -8.52
CA PHE A 204 -1.74 -8.59 -8.64
C PHE A 204 -2.60 -8.28 -9.87
N VAL A 205 -3.64 -7.47 -9.68
CA VAL A 205 -4.65 -7.19 -10.70
C VAL A 205 -4.79 -5.68 -10.87
N LEU A 206 -4.76 -5.23 -12.12
CA LEU A 206 -5.01 -3.87 -12.57
C LEU A 206 -6.15 -3.91 -13.60
N PRO A 207 -7.42 -3.88 -13.18
CA PRO A 207 -8.58 -4.00 -14.07
C PRO A 207 -8.63 -2.89 -15.13
N GLN A 208 -8.25 -1.65 -14.77
CA GLN A 208 -8.23 -0.53 -15.72
C GLN A 208 -7.25 -0.71 -16.87
N LEU A 209 -6.18 -1.49 -16.64
CA LEU A 209 -5.17 -1.80 -17.66
C LEU A 209 -5.34 -3.22 -18.20
N ASN A 210 -6.36 -3.97 -17.78
CA ASN A 210 -6.51 -5.39 -18.11
C ASN A 210 -5.23 -6.23 -17.86
N VAL A 211 -4.47 -5.89 -16.82
CA VAL A 211 -3.25 -6.62 -16.44
C VAL A 211 -3.53 -7.48 -15.22
N ARG A 212 -3.10 -8.73 -15.29
CA ARG A 212 -3.11 -9.67 -14.16
C ARG A 212 -1.79 -10.42 -14.10
N LEU A 213 -1.15 -10.33 -12.95
CA LEU A 213 0.06 -11.06 -12.60
C LEU A 213 -0.31 -12.18 -11.63
N GLU A 214 0.24 -13.37 -11.88
CA GLU A 214 -0.02 -14.59 -11.13
C GLU A 214 1.31 -15.25 -10.73
N ASP A 215 1.23 -16.19 -9.79
CA ASP A 215 2.38 -16.91 -9.26
C ASP A 215 3.54 -16.01 -8.83
N ILE A 216 3.19 -14.83 -8.27
CA ILE A 216 4.18 -13.85 -7.85
C ILE A 216 5.02 -14.49 -6.76
N SER A 217 6.34 -14.51 -6.98
CA SER A 217 7.30 -14.79 -5.93
C SER A 217 8.30 -13.66 -5.82
N LEU A 218 8.63 -13.31 -4.59
CA LEU A 218 9.52 -12.22 -4.24
C LEU A 218 10.44 -12.68 -3.14
N ASP A 219 11.70 -12.27 -3.26
CA ASP A 219 12.73 -12.46 -2.26
C ASP A 219 13.48 -11.13 -2.08
N ALA A 220 13.43 -10.60 -0.87
CA ALA A 220 14.01 -9.30 -0.52
C ALA A 220 14.69 -9.34 0.85
N GLY A 221 15.73 -8.51 1.00
CA GLY A 221 16.41 -8.26 2.26
C GLY A 221 16.13 -6.85 2.77
N LEU A 222 16.04 -6.67 4.08
CA LEU A 222 16.16 -5.35 4.71
C LEU A 222 17.64 -5.12 5.05
N GLU A 223 18.19 -3.99 4.64
CA GLU A 223 19.59 -3.63 4.84
C GLU A 223 19.73 -2.16 5.28
N GLY A 224 19.67 -1.93 6.58
CA GLY A 224 19.75 -0.60 7.18
C GLY A 224 18.49 0.21 6.90
N ASP A 225 18.57 1.08 5.90
CA ASP A 225 17.54 2.04 5.47
C ASP A 225 16.97 1.72 4.08
N ALA A 226 17.17 0.50 3.60
CA ALA A 226 16.65 0.07 2.30
C ALA A 226 16.15 -1.37 2.30
N VAL A 227 15.23 -1.62 1.38
CA VAL A 227 14.83 -2.94 0.92
C VAL A 227 15.64 -3.27 -0.33
N VAL A 228 16.37 -4.38 -0.31
CA VAL A 228 17.09 -4.93 -1.46
C VAL A 228 16.25 -6.07 -2.03
N LEU A 229 15.66 -5.84 -3.20
CA LEU A 229 14.96 -6.85 -3.96
C LEU A 229 15.98 -7.75 -4.66
N ARG A 230 16.25 -8.92 -4.09
CA ARG A 230 17.18 -9.92 -4.63
C ARG A 230 16.61 -10.61 -5.86
N GLY A 231 15.28 -10.73 -5.91
CA GLY A 231 14.56 -11.12 -7.11
C GLY A 231 13.05 -11.14 -6.89
N ALA A 232 12.32 -10.71 -7.91
CA ALA A 232 10.89 -10.94 -8.05
C ALA A 232 10.62 -11.55 -9.43
N ARG A 233 9.63 -12.43 -9.50
CA ARG A 233 9.11 -12.98 -10.74
C ARG A 233 7.60 -13.12 -10.67
N ALA A 234 6.94 -12.91 -11.79
CA ALA A 234 5.50 -13.06 -11.94
C ALA A 234 5.15 -13.51 -13.36
N ALA A 235 4.23 -14.46 -13.47
CA ALA A 235 3.62 -14.80 -14.74
C ALA A 235 2.57 -13.77 -15.10
N VAL A 236 2.45 -13.41 -16.39
CA VAL A 236 1.35 -12.58 -16.88
C VAL A 236 0.23 -13.50 -17.35
N SER A 237 -1.01 -13.27 -16.97
CA SER A 237 -2.14 -14.16 -17.32
C SER A 237 -2.34 -14.33 -18.84
N GLY A 238 -1.93 -13.34 -19.64
CA GLY A 238 -1.91 -13.43 -21.10
C GLY A 238 -0.81 -14.34 -21.66
N GLY A 239 0.24 -14.60 -20.89
CA GLY A 239 1.46 -15.31 -21.29
C GLY A 239 2.72 -14.46 -21.11
N GLY A 240 3.85 -15.13 -20.91
CA GLY A 240 5.14 -14.50 -20.63
C GLY A 240 5.41 -14.28 -19.14
N GLU A 241 6.58 -13.72 -18.84
CA GLU A 241 7.07 -13.52 -17.48
C GLU A 241 7.66 -12.12 -17.30
N ILE A 242 7.48 -11.55 -16.12
CA ILE A 242 8.15 -10.33 -15.66
C ILE A 242 9.06 -10.70 -14.49
N THR A 243 10.30 -10.21 -14.53
CA THR A 243 11.27 -10.32 -13.44
C THR A 243 11.74 -8.93 -13.01
N ALA A 244 12.07 -8.75 -11.73
CA ALA A 244 12.58 -7.49 -11.21
C ALA A 244 13.60 -7.70 -10.08
N GLU A 245 14.56 -6.79 -9.98
CA GLU A 245 15.60 -6.75 -8.95
C GLU A 245 16.04 -5.31 -8.70
N GLY A 246 16.66 -5.04 -7.55
CA GLY A 246 17.20 -3.71 -7.24
C GLY A 246 17.07 -3.30 -5.78
N ARG A 247 17.06 -2.00 -5.51
CA ARG A 247 17.04 -1.42 -4.15
C ARG A 247 16.02 -0.29 -4.06
N VAL A 248 15.30 -0.24 -2.94
CA VAL A 248 14.37 0.85 -2.59
C VAL A 248 14.68 1.34 -1.20
N SER A 249 14.99 2.62 -1.04
CA SER A 249 15.16 3.23 0.28
C SER A 249 13.80 3.34 1.00
N ILE A 250 13.79 3.08 2.30
CA ILE A 250 12.58 3.20 3.15
C ILE A 250 12.36 4.65 3.64
N ASP A 251 13.19 5.59 3.20
CA ASP A 251 13.06 7.01 3.54
C ASP A 251 11.89 7.65 2.79
N GLY A 252 10.75 7.71 3.48
CA GLY A 252 9.54 8.36 2.98
C GLY A 252 9.67 9.88 2.82
N ALA A 253 10.55 10.55 3.58
CA ALA A 253 10.77 11.99 3.44
C ALA A 253 11.45 12.34 2.10
N ARG A 254 12.17 11.37 1.53
CA ARG A 254 12.78 11.45 0.20
C ARG A 254 11.95 10.82 -0.92
N GLY A 255 10.71 10.41 -0.64
CA GLY A 255 9.82 9.82 -1.63
C GLY A 255 10.24 8.42 -2.09
N PHE A 256 10.88 7.63 -1.21
CA PHE A 256 11.34 6.27 -1.48
C PHE A 256 12.23 6.14 -2.73
N PRO A 257 13.45 6.73 -2.71
CA PRO A 257 14.39 6.59 -3.83
C PRO A 257 14.64 5.12 -4.18
N ALA A 258 14.53 4.80 -5.47
CA ALA A 258 14.66 3.45 -5.99
C ALA A 258 15.69 3.39 -7.12
N ASP A 259 16.33 2.23 -7.24
CA ASP A 259 17.11 1.78 -8.39
C ASP A 259 16.64 0.35 -8.66
N LEU A 260 15.70 0.20 -9.58
CA LEU A 260 15.06 -1.06 -9.92
C LEU A 260 15.30 -1.38 -11.38
N SER A 261 15.63 -2.62 -11.69
CA SER A 261 15.62 -3.15 -13.05
C SER A 261 14.50 -4.16 -13.19
N MET A 262 13.84 -4.14 -14.34
CA MET A 262 12.72 -5.00 -14.68
C MET A 262 12.96 -5.58 -16.07
N ARG A 263 12.72 -6.89 -16.23
CA ARG A 263 12.85 -7.58 -17.51
C ARG A 263 11.55 -8.30 -17.83
N MET A 264 11.03 -8.06 -19.01
CA MET A 264 9.84 -8.69 -19.57
C MET A 264 10.27 -9.67 -20.65
N ASN A 265 9.76 -10.90 -20.60
CA ASN A 265 10.07 -11.94 -21.56
C ASN A 265 8.80 -12.51 -22.18
N ASP A 266 8.60 -12.26 -23.47
CA ASP A 266 7.46 -12.70 -24.28
C ASP A 266 6.10 -12.41 -23.63
N VAL A 267 5.98 -11.23 -23.02
CA VAL A 267 4.75 -10.80 -22.35
C VAL A 267 3.66 -10.57 -23.39
N ARG A 268 2.54 -11.26 -23.22
CA ARG A 268 1.34 -11.05 -24.03
C ARG A 268 0.37 -10.14 -23.30
N TYR A 269 0.07 -9.03 -23.95
CA TYR A 269 -0.89 -8.04 -23.48
C TYR A 269 -2.09 -7.95 -24.42
N THR A 270 -3.28 -7.74 -23.85
CA THR A 270 -4.47 -7.35 -24.59
C THR A 270 -5.28 -6.36 -23.78
N ASP A 271 -5.82 -5.34 -24.43
CA ASP A 271 -6.74 -4.37 -23.81
C ASP A 271 -8.17 -4.93 -23.69
N GLY A 272 -8.44 -6.12 -24.26
CA GLY A 272 -9.76 -6.74 -24.31
C GLY A 272 -10.70 -6.16 -25.36
N ALA A 273 -10.24 -5.21 -26.19
CA ALA A 273 -11.06 -4.51 -27.16
C ALA A 273 -10.42 -4.50 -28.56
N PHE A 274 -9.29 -3.82 -28.73
CA PHE A 274 -8.73 -3.51 -30.05
C PHE A 274 -7.28 -3.98 -30.19
N VAL A 275 -6.49 -4.01 -29.13
CA VAL A 275 -5.05 -4.26 -29.20
C VAL A 275 -4.70 -5.60 -28.55
N THR A 276 -3.94 -6.41 -29.28
CA THR A 276 -3.22 -7.57 -28.74
C THR A 276 -1.77 -7.49 -29.17
N THR A 277 -0.83 -7.59 -28.25
CA THR A 277 0.61 -7.51 -28.55
C THR A 277 1.41 -8.53 -27.76
N ARG A 278 2.55 -8.93 -28.30
CA ARG A 278 3.62 -9.62 -27.57
C ARG A 278 4.84 -8.71 -27.52
N PHE A 279 5.47 -8.62 -26.37
CA PHE A 279 6.67 -7.80 -26.23
C PHE A 279 7.67 -8.40 -25.24
N SER A 280 8.93 -8.07 -25.46
CA SER A 280 10.03 -8.29 -24.52
C SER A 280 10.71 -6.96 -24.26
N GLY A 281 11.40 -6.82 -23.14
CA GLY A 281 12.04 -5.55 -22.84
C GLY A 281 12.79 -5.52 -21.53
N GLN A 282 13.50 -4.42 -21.33
CA GLN A 282 14.18 -4.10 -20.10
C GLN A 282 13.89 -2.64 -19.76
N LEU A 283 13.38 -2.44 -18.54
CA LEU A 283 13.05 -1.13 -17.99
C LEU A 283 13.79 -0.93 -16.67
N ALA A 284 14.15 0.31 -16.38
CA ALA A 284 14.79 0.70 -15.14
C ALA A 284 14.04 1.88 -14.51
N VAL A 285 13.82 1.81 -13.21
CA VAL A 285 13.28 2.91 -12.40
C VAL A 285 14.40 3.47 -11.55
N ASN A 286 14.67 4.76 -11.69
CA ASN A 286 15.69 5.47 -10.95
C ASN A 286 15.11 6.70 -10.25
N GLY A 287 15.45 6.91 -8.98
CA GLY A 287 15.02 8.09 -8.21
C GLY A 287 13.74 7.86 -7.40
N PRO A 288 13.10 8.94 -6.90
CA PRO A 288 11.93 8.85 -6.01
C PRO A 288 10.71 8.20 -6.68
N LEU A 289 10.07 7.25 -6.00
CA LEU A 289 8.81 6.63 -6.43
C LEU A 289 7.58 7.48 -6.09
N GLN A 290 7.73 8.46 -5.19
CA GLN A 290 6.69 9.40 -4.78
C GLN A 290 7.22 10.84 -4.79
N GLY A 291 6.32 11.80 -4.99
CA GLY A 291 6.66 13.23 -4.99
C GLY A 291 7.26 13.77 -6.30
N GLY A 292 7.53 12.89 -7.28
CA GLY A 292 8.05 13.26 -8.59
C GLY A 292 9.58 13.21 -8.70
N GLY A 293 10.10 13.32 -9.92
CA GLY A 293 11.55 13.40 -10.20
C GLY A 293 12.26 12.05 -10.33
N GLY A 294 11.54 10.93 -10.21
CA GLY A 294 12.04 9.63 -10.65
C GLY A 294 11.87 9.45 -12.16
N THR A 295 12.65 8.55 -12.76
CA THR A 295 12.61 8.24 -14.19
C THR A 295 12.32 6.77 -14.42
N LEU A 296 11.43 6.43 -15.35
CA LEU A 296 11.24 5.09 -15.90
C LEU A 296 11.80 5.07 -17.33
N SER A 297 12.92 4.37 -17.52
CA SER A 297 13.66 4.38 -18.78
C SER A 297 13.91 2.97 -19.30
N GLY A 298 14.12 2.81 -20.61
CA GLY A 298 14.56 1.54 -21.17
C GLY A 298 14.07 1.26 -22.58
N ARG A 299 14.02 -0.02 -22.93
CA ARG A 299 13.61 -0.48 -24.27
C ARG A 299 12.54 -1.56 -24.17
N ILE A 300 11.52 -1.42 -25.00
CA ILE A 300 10.49 -2.42 -25.24
C ILE A 300 10.54 -2.79 -26.72
N ASP A 301 10.72 -4.06 -27.00
CA ASP A 301 10.70 -4.62 -28.35
C ASP A 301 9.34 -5.31 -28.57
N LEU A 302 8.54 -4.73 -29.44
CA LEU A 302 7.27 -5.29 -29.85
C LEU A 302 7.53 -6.40 -30.89
N GLY A 303 6.95 -7.56 -30.61
CA GLY A 303 6.78 -8.64 -31.58
C GLY A 303 5.47 -8.48 -32.33
N ARG A 304 4.76 -9.59 -32.56
CA ARG A 304 3.47 -9.57 -33.24
C ARG A 304 2.44 -8.74 -32.46
N THR A 305 2.03 -7.63 -33.06
CA THR A 305 0.99 -6.73 -32.58
C THR A 305 -0.17 -6.75 -33.57
N GLU A 306 -1.38 -6.90 -33.06
CA GLU A 306 -2.62 -6.93 -33.84
C GLU A 306 -3.56 -5.87 -33.29
N ILE A 307 -3.88 -4.90 -34.13
CA ILE A 307 -4.79 -3.79 -33.87
C ILE A 307 -6.03 -4.02 -34.70
N SER A 308 -7.13 -4.35 -34.04
CA SER A 308 -8.43 -4.58 -34.67
C SER A 308 -9.23 -3.28 -34.70
N ILE A 309 -9.68 -2.90 -35.89
CA ILE A 309 -10.68 -1.84 -36.09
C ILE A 309 -12.05 -2.53 -36.03
N SER A 310 -12.69 -2.51 -34.87
CA SER A 310 -13.98 -3.17 -34.68
C SER A 310 -15.09 -2.54 -35.54
N GLU A 311 -16.04 -3.37 -35.97
CA GLU A 311 -17.29 -2.92 -36.62
C GLU A 311 -18.21 -2.14 -35.66
N ALA A 312 -17.97 -2.29 -34.35
CA ALA A 312 -18.77 -1.70 -33.27
C ALA A 312 -18.72 -0.16 -33.21
N LEU A 313 -17.94 0.52 -34.05
CA LEU A 313 -18.02 1.98 -34.23
C LEU A 313 -19.19 2.43 -35.13
N GLY A 314 -19.93 1.50 -35.72
CA GLY A 314 -21.08 1.80 -36.59
C GLY A 314 -22.41 1.76 -35.84
N VAL A 315 -23.11 2.91 -35.77
CA VAL A 315 -24.55 3.19 -35.48
C VAL A 315 -25.20 2.56 -34.23
N ASN A 316 -24.66 1.47 -33.68
CA ASN A 316 -25.07 0.75 -32.48
C ASN A 316 -23.92 0.60 -31.48
N ALA A 317 -22.77 1.25 -31.70
CA ALA A 317 -21.95 1.69 -30.59
C ALA A 317 -22.93 2.49 -29.73
N GLN A 318 -23.29 1.99 -28.56
CA GLN A 318 -23.80 2.86 -27.53
C GLN A 318 -22.69 3.87 -27.35
N ALA A 319 -22.80 5.02 -28.03
CA ALA A 319 -22.18 6.23 -27.57
C ALA A 319 -22.69 6.30 -26.13
N LYS A 320 -21.85 5.85 -25.19
CA LYS A 320 -21.94 6.35 -23.84
C LYS A 320 -21.87 7.85 -24.09
N LEU A 321 -23.03 8.50 -23.97
CA LEU A 321 -23.08 9.94 -23.88
C LEU A 321 -22.28 10.20 -22.61
N GLU A 322 -20.97 10.40 -22.76
CA GLU A 322 -20.02 10.51 -21.65
C GLU A 322 -20.48 11.63 -20.71
N GLN A 323 -21.23 12.61 -21.23
CA GLN A 323 -21.90 13.65 -20.46
C GLN A 323 -23.29 13.96 -21.06
N VAL A 324 -24.36 13.53 -20.39
CA VAL A 324 -25.72 14.05 -20.62
C VAL A 324 -25.94 15.20 -19.65
N GLU A 325 -25.79 16.43 -20.14
CA GLU A 325 -26.15 17.61 -19.36
C GLU A 325 -27.67 17.81 -19.39
N HIS A 326 -28.33 17.62 -18.25
CA HIS A 326 -29.75 17.88 -18.13
C HIS A 326 -29.99 19.39 -17.96
N LEU A 327 -30.45 20.06 -19.01
CA LEU A 327 -30.88 21.47 -18.93
C LEU A 327 -32.29 21.54 -18.31
N ARG A 328 -32.35 21.86 -17.00
CA ARG A 328 -33.58 21.99 -16.19
C ARG A 328 -34.33 20.65 -15.95
N PRO A 329 -33.71 19.66 -15.29
CA PRO A 329 -34.40 18.43 -14.89
C PRO A 329 -35.53 18.71 -13.89
N PRO A 330 -36.66 17.99 -13.95
CA PRO A 330 -37.69 18.03 -12.92
C PRO A 330 -37.12 17.67 -11.54
N LEU A 331 -37.67 18.26 -10.46
CA LEU A 331 -37.25 18.04 -9.06
C LEU A 331 -37.02 16.57 -8.67
N PRO A 332 -37.89 15.60 -9.02
CA PRO A 332 -37.67 14.19 -8.69
C PRO A 332 -36.41 13.58 -9.34
N VAL A 333 -36.02 14.09 -10.52
CA VAL A 333 -34.81 13.65 -11.22
C VAL A 333 -33.57 14.23 -10.54
N VAL A 334 -33.62 15.50 -10.10
CA VAL A 334 -32.53 16.11 -9.30
C VAL A 334 -32.28 15.31 -8.04
N GLU A 335 -33.32 14.98 -7.27
CA GLU A 335 -33.19 14.19 -6.04
C GLU A 335 -32.67 12.77 -6.28
N THR A 336 -32.92 12.21 -7.46
CA THR A 336 -32.40 10.91 -7.86
C THR A 336 -30.93 11.00 -8.25
N LEU A 337 -30.55 12.03 -9.01
CA LEU A 337 -29.17 12.28 -9.44
C LEU A 337 -28.26 12.63 -8.24
N ASP A 338 -28.73 13.44 -7.30
CA ASP A 338 -27.99 13.78 -6.07
C ASP A 338 -27.73 12.52 -5.21
N ARG A 339 -28.75 11.67 -5.05
CA ARG A 339 -28.66 10.41 -4.31
C ARG A 339 -27.74 9.40 -5.00
N ALA A 340 -27.71 9.42 -6.33
CA ALA A 340 -26.83 8.60 -7.15
C ALA A 340 -25.43 9.23 -7.34
N GLN A 341 -25.19 10.44 -6.83
CA GLN A 341 -23.95 11.21 -6.99
C GLN A 341 -23.53 11.43 -8.47
N ILE A 342 -24.50 11.51 -9.39
CA ILE A 342 -24.25 11.73 -10.82
C ILE A 342 -24.17 13.24 -11.08
N GLY A 343 -22.99 13.74 -11.51
CA GLY A 343 -22.77 15.16 -11.83
C GLY A 343 -22.27 16.03 -10.67
N ALA A 344 -22.12 15.47 -9.46
CA ALA A 344 -21.33 16.12 -8.42
C ALA A 344 -19.88 16.27 -8.92
N PRO A 345 -19.18 17.39 -8.64
CA PRO A 345 -17.74 17.47 -8.87
C PRO A 345 -17.12 16.29 -8.14
N GLN A 346 -16.60 15.34 -8.90
CA GLN A 346 -15.84 14.25 -8.33
C GLN A 346 -14.73 14.97 -7.54
N PRO A 347 -14.65 14.80 -6.21
CA PRO A 347 -13.57 15.42 -5.45
C PRO A 347 -12.29 15.02 -6.19
N PRO A 348 -11.41 15.99 -6.52
CA PRO A 348 -10.24 15.70 -7.34
C PRO A 348 -9.59 14.48 -6.71
N GLN A 349 -9.65 13.36 -7.43
CA GLN A 349 -9.07 12.14 -6.91
C GLN A 349 -7.64 12.54 -6.60
N ALA A 350 -7.25 12.39 -5.32
CA ALA A 350 -5.87 12.47 -4.91
C ALA A 350 -5.19 11.30 -5.60
N THR A 351 -4.94 11.49 -6.88
CA THR A 351 -4.14 10.64 -7.70
C THR A 351 -2.79 10.80 -7.05
N GLY A 352 -2.40 9.81 -6.24
CA GLY A 352 -1.02 9.56 -5.92
C GLY A 352 -0.35 9.24 -7.26
N ARG A 353 -0.18 10.26 -8.10
CA ARG A 353 0.38 10.18 -9.43
C ARG A 353 1.81 9.80 -9.21
N SER A 354 2.16 8.64 -9.73
CA SER A 354 3.55 8.29 -9.93
C SER A 354 4.14 9.39 -10.81
N GLY A 355 4.82 10.39 -10.23
CA GLY A 355 5.44 11.48 -11.00
C GLY A 355 6.71 11.02 -11.71
N LEU A 356 6.70 9.80 -12.24
CA LEU A 356 7.81 9.24 -12.98
C LEU A 356 7.82 9.87 -14.37
N GLU A 357 8.98 10.38 -14.75
CA GLU A 357 9.29 10.82 -16.11
C GLU A 357 9.62 9.60 -16.97
N LEU A 358 9.00 9.50 -18.14
CA LEU A 358 9.22 8.42 -19.08
C LEU A 358 10.41 8.73 -19.99
N ASP A 359 11.23 7.71 -20.23
CA ASP A 359 12.17 7.68 -21.34
C ASP A 359 12.26 6.27 -21.92
N ILE A 360 11.20 5.86 -22.59
CA ILE A 360 11.05 4.49 -23.10
C ILE A 360 11.18 4.50 -24.61
N ARG A 361 12.09 3.69 -25.14
CA ARG A 361 12.14 3.38 -26.57
C ARG A 361 11.32 2.14 -26.86
N VAL A 362 10.28 2.30 -27.68
CA VAL A 362 9.47 1.21 -28.20
C VAL A 362 9.92 0.93 -29.63
N SER A 363 10.34 -0.30 -29.90
CA SER A 363 10.88 -0.73 -31.20
C SER A 363 9.99 -1.82 -31.78
N ALA A 364 9.48 -1.62 -32.98
CA ALA A 364 8.60 -2.56 -33.69
C ALA A 364 9.07 -2.70 -35.14
N PRO A 365 10.18 -3.42 -35.39
CA PRO A 365 10.85 -3.41 -36.71
C PRO A 365 9.98 -3.94 -37.85
N ASN A 366 9.07 -4.86 -37.54
CA ASN A 366 8.04 -5.43 -38.40
C ASN A 366 6.97 -6.10 -37.51
N GLN A 367 5.80 -6.43 -38.06
CA GLN A 367 4.71 -7.18 -37.39
C GLN A 367 3.69 -6.38 -36.55
N ILE A 368 3.47 -5.09 -36.84
CA ILE A 368 2.24 -4.40 -36.41
C ILE A 368 1.19 -4.60 -37.50
N PHE A 369 0.12 -5.34 -37.21
CA PHE A 369 -0.97 -5.60 -38.13
C PHE A 369 -2.19 -4.78 -37.75
N VAL A 370 -2.67 -3.93 -38.66
CA VAL A 370 -3.92 -3.19 -38.49
C VAL A 370 -4.98 -3.82 -39.39
N ARG A 371 -6.06 -4.31 -38.78
CA ARG A 371 -7.09 -5.11 -39.48
C ARG A 371 -8.49 -4.69 -39.11
N GLY A 372 -9.37 -4.53 -40.09
CA GLY A 372 -10.80 -4.28 -39.88
C GLY A 372 -11.38 -3.34 -40.92
N ARG A 373 -12.71 -3.35 -41.10
CA ARG A 373 -13.41 -2.57 -42.14
C ARG A 373 -12.85 -2.76 -43.56
N GLY A 374 -12.39 -3.97 -43.86
CA GLY A 374 -11.74 -4.29 -45.14
C GLY A 374 -10.27 -3.86 -45.24
N LEU A 375 -9.73 -3.13 -44.26
CA LEU A 375 -8.31 -2.80 -44.14
C LEU A 375 -7.52 -4.00 -43.62
N ASP A 376 -6.37 -4.24 -44.23
CA ASP A 376 -5.34 -5.18 -43.78
C ASP A 376 -3.99 -4.55 -44.12
N ALA A 377 -3.32 -4.01 -43.11
CA ALA A 377 -2.05 -3.30 -43.24
C ALA A 377 -1.00 -3.83 -42.27
N GLU A 378 0.25 -3.83 -42.71
CA GLU A 378 1.41 -4.13 -41.88
C GLU A 378 2.29 -2.88 -41.77
N LEU A 379 2.53 -2.48 -40.53
CA LEU A 379 3.33 -1.33 -40.14
C LEU A 379 4.60 -1.78 -39.39
N GLY A 380 5.61 -0.93 -39.39
CA GLY A 380 6.81 -1.06 -38.55
C GLY A 380 7.48 0.29 -38.33
N GLY A 381 8.22 0.42 -37.23
CA GLY A 381 8.85 1.69 -36.85
C GLY A 381 9.41 1.70 -35.43
N GLU A 382 9.77 2.89 -34.97
CA GLU A 382 10.20 3.15 -33.60
C GLU A 382 9.43 4.34 -33.02
N LEU A 383 9.14 4.26 -31.73
CA LEU A 383 8.44 5.28 -30.95
C LEU A 383 9.23 5.55 -29.67
N ARG A 384 9.37 6.82 -29.28
CA ARG A 384 9.90 7.19 -27.97
C ARG A 384 8.79 7.79 -27.13
N LEU A 385 8.60 7.26 -25.93
CA LEU A 385 7.64 7.77 -24.96
C LEU A 385 8.39 8.63 -23.95
N ARG A 386 8.03 9.92 -23.88
CA ARG A 386 8.61 10.91 -22.98
C ARG A 386 7.54 11.56 -22.10
N GLY A 387 7.97 12.45 -21.21
CA GLY A 387 7.08 13.19 -20.32
C GLY A 387 6.63 12.39 -19.10
N PRO A 388 5.87 13.00 -18.20
CA PRO A 388 5.38 12.31 -17.01
C PRO A 388 4.37 11.22 -17.38
N THR A 389 4.25 10.17 -16.56
CA THR A 389 3.23 9.11 -16.78
C THR A 389 1.77 9.62 -16.83
N THR A 390 1.53 10.87 -16.47
CA THR A 390 0.23 11.53 -16.49
C THR A 390 -0.02 12.36 -17.75
N ASP A 391 1.03 12.62 -18.53
CA ASP A 391 1.01 13.41 -19.76
C ASP A 391 2.13 12.89 -20.66
N ILE A 392 1.85 11.76 -21.32
CA ILE A 392 2.85 11.01 -22.08
C ILE A 392 2.98 11.67 -23.45
N GLU A 393 4.20 12.03 -23.83
CA GLU A 393 4.55 12.64 -25.11
C GLU A 393 5.16 11.59 -26.04
N PRO A 394 4.38 10.96 -26.94
CA PRO A 394 4.89 10.04 -27.94
C PRO A 394 5.59 10.81 -29.09
N VAL A 395 6.81 10.40 -29.44
CA VAL A 395 7.55 10.94 -30.60
C VAL A 395 8.11 9.80 -31.44
N GLY A 396 7.65 9.69 -32.69
CA GLY A 396 8.13 8.65 -33.58
C GLY A 396 7.30 8.51 -34.85
N GLN A 397 7.61 7.47 -35.63
CA GLN A 397 6.94 7.21 -36.91
C GLN A 397 6.79 5.70 -37.11
N PHE A 398 5.65 5.32 -37.68
CA PHE A 398 5.39 3.99 -38.21
C PHE A 398 5.18 4.05 -39.71
N ASP A 399 5.95 3.27 -40.45
CA ASP A 399 5.87 3.16 -41.89
C ASP A 399 5.08 1.91 -42.29
N MET A 400 4.17 2.08 -43.24
CA MET A 400 3.45 0.99 -43.87
C MET A 400 4.38 0.23 -44.81
N ARG A 401 4.54 -1.06 -44.54
CA ARG A 401 5.32 -1.99 -45.38
C ARG A 401 4.47 -2.56 -46.51
N ARG A 402 3.21 -2.83 -46.22
CA ARG A 402 2.19 -3.28 -47.17
C ARG A 402 0.82 -2.98 -46.60
N GLY A 403 -0.13 -2.67 -47.46
CA GLY A 403 -1.51 -2.53 -47.05
C GLY A 403 -2.47 -2.72 -48.20
N ARG A 404 -3.68 -3.14 -47.86
CA ARG A 404 -4.81 -3.16 -48.77
C ARG A 404 -6.08 -2.78 -48.05
N ILE A 405 -7.02 -2.23 -48.77
CA ILE A 405 -8.39 -2.03 -48.29
C ILE A 405 -9.39 -2.56 -49.32
N VAL A 406 -10.44 -3.21 -48.83
CA VAL A 406 -11.59 -3.62 -49.64
C VAL A 406 -12.78 -2.74 -49.29
N VAL A 407 -13.23 -1.91 -50.24
CA VAL A 407 -14.37 -0.99 -50.08
C VAL A 407 -15.32 -1.21 -51.24
N LEU A 408 -16.61 -1.45 -50.97
CA LEU A 408 -17.65 -1.62 -52.01
C LEU A 408 -17.27 -2.63 -53.11
N ALA A 409 -16.70 -3.78 -52.70
CA ALA A 409 -16.18 -4.85 -53.57
C ALA A 409 -14.99 -4.45 -54.47
N GLN A 410 -14.40 -3.27 -54.29
CA GLN A 410 -13.16 -2.86 -54.94
C GLN A 410 -11.98 -3.05 -53.99
N ARG A 411 -10.89 -3.62 -54.52
CA ARG A 411 -9.62 -3.79 -53.81
C ARG A 411 -8.68 -2.66 -54.22
N ILE A 412 -8.17 -1.94 -53.22
CA ILE A 412 -7.16 -0.90 -53.36
C ILE A 412 -5.92 -1.37 -52.60
N GLU A 413 -4.76 -1.34 -53.25
CA GLU A 413 -3.47 -1.63 -52.61
C GLU A 413 -2.77 -0.31 -52.30
N PHE A 414 -2.08 -0.27 -51.17
CA PHE A 414 -1.29 0.88 -50.74
C PHE A 414 0.19 0.59 -50.99
N ASP A 415 0.84 1.46 -51.75
CA ASP A 415 2.28 1.36 -52.04
C ASP A 415 3.12 2.01 -50.93
N GLU A 416 2.60 3.05 -50.28
CA GLU A 416 3.28 3.84 -49.25
C GLU A 416 2.28 4.32 -48.18
N GLY A 417 2.76 4.56 -46.97
CA GLY A 417 1.99 5.17 -45.89
C GLY A 417 2.86 5.40 -44.66
N SER A 418 2.65 6.50 -43.95
CA SER A 418 3.37 6.83 -42.72
C SER A 418 2.41 7.40 -41.69
N LEU A 419 2.57 6.99 -40.43
CA LEU A 419 1.89 7.56 -39.28
C LEU A 419 2.95 8.18 -38.37
N THR A 420 2.86 9.49 -38.14
CA THR A 420 3.79 10.23 -37.29
C THR A 420 3.07 10.65 -36.02
N LEU A 421 3.74 10.53 -34.88
CA LEU A 421 3.25 10.97 -33.58
C LEU A 421 4.15 12.11 -33.08
N GLU A 422 3.55 13.27 -32.80
CA GLU A 422 4.23 14.49 -32.34
C GLU A 422 3.57 15.01 -31.04
N GLY A 423 3.86 14.36 -29.92
CA GLY A 423 3.52 14.86 -28.58
C GLY A 423 2.11 14.49 -28.08
N ASP A 424 1.20 14.03 -28.94
CA ASP A 424 -0.10 13.48 -28.55
C ASP A 424 -0.34 12.13 -29.26
N PHE A 425 -1.19 11.28 -28.67
CA PHE A 425 -1.68 10.04 -29.27
C PHE A 425 -2.84 10.27 -30.25
N ASP A 426 -3.36 11.50 -30.37
CA ASP A 426 -4.25 11.92 -31.47
C ASP A 426 -3.39 12.56 -32.59
N PRO A 427 -3.04 11.81 -33.65
CA PRO A 427 -2.12 12.23 -34.70
C PRO A 427 -2.67 13.29 -35.66
#